data_AF-A0A927YCW0-F1
#
_entry.id   AF-A0A927YCW0-F1
#
_cell.length_a   1.000
_cell.length_b   1.000
_cell.length_c   1.000
_cell.angle_alpha   90.00
_cell.angle_beta   90.00
_cell.angle_gamma   90.00
#
_symmetry.space_group_name_H-M   'P 1'
#
loop_
_entity.id
_entity.type
_entity.pdbx_description
1 polymer ?
#
loop_
_entity_poly.entity_id
_entity_poly.type
_entity_poly.pdbx_seq_one_letter_code
_entity_poly.pdbx_strand_id
1 'polypeptide(L)'
;MGYGRRKKGISAGLVMWVLGILMFLTALAGGMLAFWIVPKTQEITLEAGTMPSLEAGDYFDGTQMAVSRIVLEKGIDDITRVGEEKLVFSYLHFGEYSVRVHIVDTTPPKFETTREEIGLEPGEVLEADSLVTGASDNAAGSLSVEFADGKPEHIYDTFGCFDDMICVRDANGNISRKPVTVWVAEAPQITAPGVYYVMQSDEDYSEEEFLREVSVTDEQDGEAIRDSLVMKRGSLDTGREGDYEIEFEACNSYHVRDSVVVEVHVVPENRLTSVLMSDKEALLDGKVLTKDTGAEAERLKESDIVRAEQDVQPTLVSIHFTLKNGYAYGNGFVIDMTEDAVYIASNYHVLAPFEKEQAVLTFYPGYHTSAYTFLGGNEEKDVAFVRIDKADLPQEVWDYLKEPAISLARAMTIQEGEELFRTSLFVNKPTHTEEGYFSAYESRIFNGSTFTTFSVKIEQGDSGSAVFDSHGYLISMCAGVSHEEKEDQMCGVQLKWILAEYERCSGNKIYGF
;
A
#
# COMPACT_ATOMS: atom_id res chain seq x y z
N MET A 1 126.27 -44.36 36.41
CA MET A 1 125.23 -44.05 35.39
C MET A 1 123.96 -44.78 35.82
N GLY A 2 122.76 -44.21 35.88
CA GLY A 2 122.29 -42.96 35.32
C GLY A 2 120.99 -42.48 35.98
N TYR A 3 120.76 -41.18 35.78
CA TYR A 3 119.49 -40.46 35.74
C TYR A 3 118.51 -40.59 36.92
N GLY A 4 118.66 -39.64 37.86
CA GLY A 4 117.56 -39.22 38.73
C GLY A 4 116.42 -38.63 37.89
N ARG A 5 115.29 -39.34 37.84
CA ARG A 5 114.00 -38.81 37.37
C ARG A 5 113.47 -37.83 38.41
N ARG A 6 113.73 -36.53 38.25
CA ARG A 6 112.89 -35.48 38.85
C ARG A 6 111.49 -35.61 38.24
N LYS A 7 110.55 -36.24 38.95
CA LYS A 7 109.11 -36.07 38.67
C LYS A 7 108.81 -34.58 38.84
N LYS A 8 108.73 -33.84 37.74
CA LYS A 8 108.18 -32.48 37.72
C LYS A 8 106.70 -32.63 38.07
N GLY A 9 106.36 -32.54 39.36
CA GLY A 9 104.98 -32.39 39.78
C GLY A 9 104.44 -31.13 39.12
N ILE A 10 103.35 -31.27 38.36
CA ILE A 10 102.63 -30.12 37.80
C ILE A 10 102.23 -29.26 39.00
N SER A 11 102.73 -28.03 39.08
CA SER A 11 102.42 -27.15 40.20
C SER A 11 100.90 -26.95 40.26
N ALA A 12 100.30 -27.08 41.44
CA ALA A 12 98.85 -26.91 41.63
C ALA A 12 98.29 -25.64 40.97
N GLY A 13 99.09 -24.57 40.88
CA GLY A 13 98.75 -23.33 40.18
C GLY A 13 98.54 -23.48 38.65
N LEU A 14 99.26 -24.37 37.97
CA LEU A 14 99.09 -24.60 36.52
C LEU A 14 97.78 -25.38 36.24
N VAL A 15 97.47 -26.36 37.08
CA VAL A 15 96.20 -27.13 36.99
C VAL A 15 95.00 -26.21 37.25
N MET A 16 95.07 -25.34 38.26
CA MET A 16 94.04 -24.35 38.56
C MET A 16 93.87 -23.31 37.44
N TRP A 17 94.95 -22.91 36.76
CA TRP A 17 94.89 -21.96 35.65
C TRP A 17 94.25 -22.57 34.39
N VAL A 18 94.59 -23.82 34.06
CA VAL A 18 93.96 -24.56 32.96
C VAL A 18 92.49 -24.85 33.24
N LEU A 19 92.13 -25.22 34.47
CA LEU A 19 90.73 -25.38 34.90
C LEU A 19 89.97 -24.06 34.84
N GLY A 20 90.59 -22.95 35.25
CA GLY A 20 89.99 -21.61 35.16
C GLY A 20 89.72 -21.20 33.71
N ILE A 21 90.66 -21.45 32.79
CA ILE A 21 90.47 -21.19 31.36
C ILE A 21 89.40 -22.11 30.77
N LEU A 22 89.40 -23.39 31.12
CA LEU A 22 88.39 -24.33 30.64
C LEU A 22 87.00 -23.90 31.11
N MET A 23 86.84 -23.55 32.40
CA MET A 23 85.59 -23.03 32.94
C MET A 23 85.16 -21.73 32.25
N PHE A 24 86.10 -20.82 32.00
CA PHE A 24 85.83 -19.58 31.27
C PHE A 24 85.40 -19.84 29.83
N LEU A 25 86.10 -20.71 29.09
CA LEU A 25 85.74 -21.09 27.72
C LEU A 25 84.41 -21.83 27.66
N THR A 26 84.09 -22.70 28.64
CA THR A 26 82.78 -23.35 28.71
C THR A 26 81.66 -22.38 29.08
N ALA A 27 81.92 -21.40 29.95
CA ALA A 27 80.97 -20.33 30.27
C ALA A 27 80.76 -19.40 29.07
N LEU A 28 81.82 -19.13 28.32
CA LEU A 28 81.78 -18.31 27.11
C LEU A 28 81.08 -19.04 25.96
N ALA A 29 81.34 -20.33 25.76
CA ALA A 29 80.65 -21.17 24.78
C ALA A 29 79.18 -21.40 25.17
N GLY A 30 78.90 -21.65 26.46
CA GLY A 30 77.54 -21.74 26.98
C GLY A 30 76.78 -20.42 26.85
N GLY A 31 77.45 -19.29 27.09
CA GLY A 31 76.91 -17.95 26.83
C GLY A 31 76.62 -17.73 25.34
N MET A 32 77.56 -18.05 24.45
CA MET A 32 77.36 -17.94 23.00
C MET A 32 76.20 -18.82 22.51
N LEU A 33 76.07 -20.04 23.02
CA LEU A 33 74.94 -20.94 22.70
C LEU A 33 73.61 -20.43 23.28
N ALA A 34 73.63 -19.79 24.46
CA ALA A 34 72.44 -19.24 25.09
C ALA A 34 71.88 -18.00 24.37
N PHE A 35 72.69 -17.31 23.55
CA PHE A 35 72.31 -16.15 22.73
C PHE A 35 72.31 -16.46 21.22
N TRP A 36 72.38 -17.73 20.85
CA TRP A 36 72.35 -18.14 19.45
C TRP A 36 70.91 -18.14 18.91
N ILE A 37 70.72 -17.47 17.76
CA ILE A 37 69.46 -17.47 17.01
C ILE A 37 69.74 -17.79 15.54
N VAL A 38 68.80 -18.49 14.90
CA VAL A 38 68.83 -18.81 13.47
C VAL A 38 67.46 -18.47 12.86
N PRO A 39 67.39 -17.66 11.80
CA PRO A 39 66.13 -17.46 11.08
C PRO A 39 65.62 -18.80 10.51
N LYS A 40 64.37 -19.16 10.83
CA LYS A 40 63.68 -20.33 10.26
C LYS A 40 63.37 -20.12 8.79
N THR A 41 62.95 -18.91 8.46
CA THR A 41 62.63 -18.46 7.10
C THR A 41 63.05 -17.01 6.92
N GLN A 42 63.26 -16.61 5.67
CA GLN A 42 63.48 -15.23 5.27
C GLN A 42 62.31 -14.66 4.47
N GLU A 43 61.36 -15.52 4.07
CA GLU A 43 60.22 -15.19 3.22
C GLU A 43 58.99 -15.96 3.68
N ILE A 44 57.84 -15.30 3.65
CA ILE A 44 56.53 -15.93 3.84
C ILE A 44 55.56 -15.40 2.80
N THR A 45 54.53 -16.18 2.48
CA THR A 45 53.41 -15.76 1.65
C THR A 45 52.15 -15.76 2.50
N LEU A 46 51.39 -14.68 2.43
CA LEU A 46 50.13 -14.51 3.15
C LEU A 46 49.04 -14.15 2.18
N GLU A 47 47.84 -14.64 2.48
CA GLU A 47 46.63 -14.19 1.81
C GLU A 47 46.24 -12.80 2.32
N ALA A 48 45.83 -11.91 1.42
CA ALA A 48 45.31 -10.59 1.77
C ALA A 48 44.22 -10.70 2.85
N GLY A 49 44.21 -9.78 3.82
CA GLY A 49 43.29 -9.84 4.96
C GLY A 49 43.76 -10.75 6.10
N THR A 50 44.78 -11.59 5.90
CA THR A 50 45.31 -12.50 6.94
C THR A 50 46.46 -11.88 7.73
N MET A 51 46.33 -11.84 9.05
CA MET A 51 47.40 -11.32 9.92
C MET A 51 48.58 -12.30 9.98
N PRO A 52 49.83 -11.82 9.83
CA PRO A 52 51.02 -12.62 10.14
C PRO A 52 51.06 -12.99 11.63
N SER A 53 51.80 -14.05 11.96
CA SER A 53 52.18 -14.27 13.36
C SER A 53 53.01 -13.08 13.88
N LEU A 54 52.75 -12.69 15.12
CA LEU A 54 53.55 -11.69 15.83
C LEU A 54 54.58 -12.33 16.76
N GLU A 55 54.57 -13.66 16.87
CA GLU A 55 55.47 -14.40 17.75
C GLU A 55 56.82 -14.63 17.07
N ALA A 56 57.90 -14.11 17.66
CA ALA A 56 59.25 -14.31 17.14
C ALA A 56 59.64 -15.78 17.02
N GLY A 57 59.04 -16.66 17.84
CA GLY A 57 59.28 -18.11 17.77
C GLY A 57 58.86 -18.76 16.46
N ASP A 58 57.96 -18.14 15.70
CA ASP A 58 57.54 -18.65 14.39
C ASP A 58 58.57 -18.34 13.29
N TYR A 59 59.42 -17.34 13.51
CA TYR A 59 60.41 -16.85 12.53
C TYR A 59 61.85 -17.23 12.88
N PHE A 60 62.15 -17.53 14.14
CA PHE A 60 63.51 -17.80 14.61
C PHE A 60 63.59 -19.07 15.46
N ASP A 61 64.62 -19.88 15.22
CA ASP A 61 65.05 -21.00 16.06
C ASP A 61 66.13 -20.53 17.04
N GLY A 62 66.07 -21.02 18.28
CA GLY A 62 67.05 -20.69 19.32
C GLY A 62 66.63 -21.24 20.68
N THR A 63 67.40 -20.92 21.72
CA THR A 63 66.94 -21.20 23.09
C THR A 63 65.73 -20.34 23.44
N GLN A 64 64.84 -20.81 24.31
CA GLN A 64 63.67 -20.03 24.76
C GLN A 64 64.06 -18.64 25.29
N MET A 65 65.22 -18.54 25.95
CA MET A 65 65.77 -17.27 26.44
C MET A 65 66.26 -16.35 25.31
N ALA A 66 66.76 -16.90 24.20
CA ALA A 66 67.21 -16.10 23.06
C ALA A 66 66.02 -15.57 22.25
N VAL A 67 65.04 -16.44 21.93
CA VAL A 67 63.87 -16.09 21.13
C VAL A 67 62.97 -15.07 21.85
N SER A 68 62.79 -15.20 23.16
CA SER A 68 61.99 -14.25 23.97
C SER A 68 62.58 -12.83 24.06
N ARG A 69 63.80 -12.62 23.57
CA ARG A 69 64.46 -11.30 23.52
C ARG A 69 64.41 -10.66 22.13
N ILE A 70 63.80 -11.32 21.15
CA ILE A 70 63.54 -10.75 19.83
C ILE A 70 62.27 -9.90 19.92
N VAL A 71 62.34 -8.67 19.42
CA VAL A 71 61.21 -7.73 19.45
C VAL A 71 60.83 -7.39 18.02
N LEU A 72 59.53 -7.41 17.71
CA LEU A 72 59.01 -6.90 16.45
C LEU A 72 59.02 -5.37 16.50
N GLU A 73 59.83 -4.73 15.66
CA GLU A 73 59.97 -3.28 15.57
C GLU A 73 59.00 -2.67 14.54
N LYS A 74 58.77 -3.38 13.43
CA LYS A 74 57.87 -2.94 12.36
C LYS A 74 57.00 -4.09 11.87
N GLY A 75 55.70 -3.94 12.04
CA GLY A 75 54.66 -4.80 11.46
C GLY A 75 54.26 -4.37 10.06
N ILE A 76 53.17 -4.94 9.55
CA ILE A 76 52.54 -4.55 8.28
C ILE A 76 51.35 -3.66 8.60
N ASP A 77 51.32 -2.46 8.00
CA ASP A 77 50.29 -1.44 8.28
C ASP A 77 48.96 -1.77 7.57
N ASP A 78 49.02 -2.33 6.36
CA ASP A 78 47.86 -2.71 5.56
C ASP A 78 48.08 -4.10 4.95
N ILE A 79 47.45 -5.10 5.58
CA ILE A 79 47.51 -6.50 5.15
C ILE A 79 46.49 -6.83 4.05
N THR A 80 45.67 -5.87 3.62
CA THR A 80 44.70 -6.05 2.52
C THR A 80 45.31 -5.68 1.16
N ARG A 81 46.41 -4.93 1.14
CA ARG A 81 47.05 -4.50 -0.10
C ARG A 81 48.03 -5.56 -0.62
N VAL A 82 47.72 -6.12 -1.80
CA VAL A 82 48.60 -7.05 -2.51
C VAL A 82 49.95 -6.40 -2.85
N GLY A 83 51.04 -7.11 -2.59
CA GLY A 83 52.39 -6.61 -2.80
C GLY A 83 53.44 -7.24 -1.89
N GLU A 84 54.62 -6.63 -1.83
CA GLU A 84 55.70 -7.06 -0.96
C GLU A 84 55.86 -6.10 0.23
N GLU A 85 55.82 -6.66 1.43
CA GLU A 85 56.04 -5.95 2.69
C GLU A 85 57.12 -6.64 3.53
N LYS A 86 57.49 -6.03 4.66
CA LYS A 86 58.56 -6.58 5.52
C LYS A 86 58.20 -6.48 7.00
N LEU A 87 58.36 -7.59 7.71
CA LEU A 87 58.43 -7.60 9.17
C LEU A 87 59.88 -7.34 9.59
N VAL A 88 60.09 -6.41 10.50
CA VAL A 88 61.44 -6.08 11.02
C VAL A 88 61.51 -6.43 12.50
N PHE A 89 62.45 -7.31 12.83
CA PHE A 89 62.72 -7.75 14.19
C PHE A 89 64.08 -7.24 14.66
N SER A 90 64.18 -6.78 15.90
CA SER A 90 65.44 -6.44 16.56
C SER A 90 65.85 -7.54 17.53
N TYR A 91 67.15 -7.82 17.60
CA TYR A 91 67.72 -8.71 18.61
C TYR A 91 68.86 -8.05 19.37
N LEU A 92 68.56 -7.58 20.58
CA LEU A 92 69.50 -6.90 21.48
C LEU A 92 70.33 -5.83 20.72
N HIS A 93 71.66 -5.85 20.81
CA HIS A 93 72.57 -4.96 20.07
C HIS A 93 73.26 -5.68 18.90
N PHE A 94 72.77 -6.88 18.55
CA PHE A 94 73.43 -7.75 17.58
C PHE A 94 72.98 -7.48 16.14
N GLY A 95 71.78 -6.95 15.93
CA GLY A 95 71.32 -6.49 14.61
C GLY A 95 69.81 -6.57 14.42
N GLU A 96 69.39 -6.12 13.23
CA GLU A 96 68.03 -6.22 12.73
C GLU A 96 67.90 -7.39 11.75
N TYR A 97 66.76 -8.05 11.79
CA TYR A 97 66.39 -9.16 10.92
C TYR A 97 65.08 -8.83 10.24
N SER A 98 65.06 -8.91 8.91
CA SER A 98 63.85 -8.69 8.12
C SER A 98 63.34 -9.99 7.51
N VAL A 99 62.03 -10.24 7.63
CA VAL A 99 61.33 -11.30 6.90
C VAL A 99 60.52 -10.63 5.79
N ARG A 100 60.73 -11.02 4.52
CA ARG A 100 59.91 -10.57 3.40
C ARG A 100 58.54 -11.25 3.46
N VAL A 101 57.48 -10.48 3.28
CA VAL A 101 56.11 -10.96 3.27
C VAL A 101 55.53 -10.67 1.89
N HIS A 102 55.20 -11.73 1.16
CA HIS A 102 54.48 -11.64 -0.11
C HIS A 102 52.99 -11.73 0.19
N ILE A 103 52.29 -10.61 0.10
CA ILE A 103 50.82 -10.56 0.23
C ILE A 103 50.26 -10.84 -1.15
N VAL A 104 49.57 -11.97 -1.29
CA VAL A 104 48.88 -12.37 -2.51
C VAL A 104 47.39 -12.42 -2.26
N ASP A 105 46.62 -12.27 -3.32
CA ASP A 105 45.18 -12.47 -3.27
C ASP A 105 44.82 -13.65 -4.17
N THR A 106 44.34 -14.71 -3.55
CA THR A 106 43.90 -15.95 -4.19
C THR A 106 42.45 -16.28 -3.88
N THR A 107 41.78 -15.44 -3.08
CA THR A 107 40.43 -15.65 -2.59
C THR A 107 39.46 -14.83 -3.43
N PRO A 108 38.46 -15.47 -4.07
CA PRO A 108 37.43 -14.74 -4.79
C PRO A 108 36.57 -13.84 -3.88
N PRO A 109 36.02 -12.73 -4.43
CA PRO A 109 35.08 -11.87 -3.73
C PRO A 109 33.86 -12.63 -3.21
N LYS A 110 33.20 -12.14 -2.18
CA LYS A 110 31.90 -12.64 -1.72
C LYS A 110 30.82 -11.64 -2.06
N PHE A 111 29.69 -12.11 -2.59
CA PHE A 111 28.58 -11.23 -2.93
C PHE A 111 27.21 -11.89 -2.70
N GLU A 112 26.20 -11.06 -2.51
CA GLU A 112 24.79 -11.42 -2.39
C GLU A 112 24.02 -10.91 -3.60
N THR A 113 23.00 -11.68 -4.00
CA THR A 113 22.13 -11.32 -5.11
C THR A 113 20.79 -10.84 -4.60
N THR A 114 20.15 -9.93 -5.33
CA THR A 114 18.83 -9.40 -4.98
C THR A 114 17.76 -10.50 -5.07
N ARG A 115 17.84 -11.33 -6.11
CA ARG A 115 16.95 -12.46 -6.41
C ARG A 115 17.70 -13.52 -7.22
N GLU A 116 17.21 -14.76 -7.20
CA GLU A 116 17.73 -15.86 -8.02
C GLU A 116 16.92 -16.05 -9.32
N GLU A 117 15.69 -15.57 -9.36
CA GLU A 117 14.81 -15.59 -10.53
C GLU A 117 14.33 -14.17 -10.85
N ILE A 118 14.36 -13.81 -12.12
CA ILE A 118 14.04 -12.47 -12.64
C ILE A 118 13.05 -12.62 -13.79
N GLY A 119 11.99 -11.82 -13.80
CA GLY A 119 11.08 -11.71 -14.93
C GLY A 119 11.30 -10.39 -15.66
N LEU A 120 11.28 -10.44 -16.99
CA LEU A 120 11.43 -9.30 -17.89
C LEU A 120 10.40 -9.37 -19.02
N GLU A 121 10.05 -8.22 -19.56
CA GLU A 121 9.38 -8.15 -20.86
C GLU A 121 10.38 -8.27 -22.02
N PRO A 122 9.93 -8.73 -23.22
CA PRO A 122 10.79 -8.80 -24.39
C PRO A 122 11.44 -7.46 -24.73
N GLY A 123 12.78 -7.45 -24.80
CA GLY A 123 13.57 -6.27 -25.17
C GLY A 123 13.99 -5.37 -24.00
N GLU A 124 13.63 -5.71 -22.76
CA GLU A 124 14.17 -5.04 -21.58
C GLU A 124 15.66 -5.31 -21.36
N VAL A 125 16.36 -4.32 -20.80
CA VAL A 125 17.79 -4.40 -20.48
C VAL A 125 17.97 -4.89 -19.05
N LEU A 126 18.65 -6.03 -18.89
CA LEU A 126 19.06 -6.55 -17.59
C LEU A 126 20.51 -6.18 -17.31
N GLU A 127 20.74 -5.28 -16.34
CA GLU A 127 22.09 -4.92 -15.88
C GLU A 127 22.57 -5.89 -14.79
N ALA A 128 23.79 -6.40 -14.92
CA ALA A 128 24.37 -7.35 -13.95
C ALA A 128 24.51 -6.75 -12.54
N ASP A 129 24.82 -5.45 -12.44
CA ASP A 129 24.99 -4.75 -11.17
C ASP A 129 23.67 -4.62 -10.38
N SER A 130 22.53 -4.49 -11.08
CA SER A 130 21.20 -4.43 -10.44
C SER A 130 20.84 -5.70 -9.65
N LEU A 131 21.53 -6.80 -9.94
CA LEU A 131 21.31 -8.10 -9.32
C LEU A 131 22.17 -8.33 -8.09
N VAL A 132 23.05 -7.39 -7.72
CA VAL A 132 23.97 -7.52 -6.59
C VAL A 132 23.62 -6.52 -5.49
N THR A 133 23.30 -7.00 -4.28
CA THR A 133 22.95 -6.14 -3.12
C THR A 133 24.16 -5.75 -2.29
N GLY A 134 25.26 -6.48 -2.42
CA GLY A 134 26.51 -6.21 -1.73
C GLY A 134 27.61 -7.16 -2.17
N ALA A 135 28.82 -6.63 -2.31
CA ALA A 135 30.02 -7.39 -2.62
C ALA A 135 31.19 -6.93 -1.75
N SER A 136 32.03 -7.86 -1.34
CA SER A 136 33.20 -7.61 -0.49
C SER A 136 34.33 -8.53 -0.86
N ASP A 137 35.56 -8.06 -0.65
CA ASP A 137 36.74 -8.88 -0.80
C ASP A 137 37.77 -8.58 0.31
N ASN A 138 38.67 -9.53 0.56
CA ASN A 138 39.72 -9.38 1.56
C ASN A 138 40.86 -8.50 1.08
N ALA A 139 41.11 -8.44 -0.24
CA ALA A 139 42.10 -7.55 -0.82
C ALA A 139 41.51 -6.16 -1.09
N ALA A 140 42.32 -5.13 -0.90
CA ALA A 140 41.94 -3.78 -1.27
C ALA A 140 41.92 -3.64 -2.79
N GLY A 141 40.80 -3.18 -3.35
CA GLY A 141 40.64 -2.98 -4.78
C GLY A 141 39.20 -2.65 -5.17
N SER A 142 38.98 -2.36 -6.44
CA SER A 142 37.64 -2.24 -7.02
C SER A 142 37.10 -3.62 -7.38
N LEU A 143 35.79 -3.79 -7.27
CA LEU A 143 35.06 -4.95 -7.77
C LEU A 143 34.33 -4.58 -9.06
N SER A 144 34.23 -5.53 -10.00
CA SER A 144 33.40 -5.39 -11.21
C SER A 144 32.35 -6.49 -11.28
N VAL A 145 31.15 -6.14 -11.70
CA VAL A 145 30.00 -7.05 -11.87
C VAL A 145 29.71 -7.20 -13.36
N GLU A 146 29.67 -8.42 -13.86
CA GLU A 146 29.46 -8.78 -15.26
C GLU A 146 28.71 -10.11 -15.37
N PHE A 147 28.11 -10.39 -16.52
CA PHE A 147 27.63 -11.73 -16.88
C PHE A 147 28.80 -12.65 -17.26
N ALA A 148 28.54 -13.95 -17.37
CA ALA A 148 29.59 -14.94 -17.66
C ALA A 148 30.28 -14.77 -19.02
N ASP A 149 29.67 -14.05 -19.97
CA ASP A 149 30.26 -13.71 -21.26
C ASP A 149 31.13 -12.43 -21.22
N GLY A 150 31.22 -11.77 -20.06
CA GLY A 150 31.99 -10.55 -19.82
C GLY A 150 31.26 -9.26 -20.18
N LYS A 151 29.93 -9.29 -20.41
CA LYS A 151 29.13 -8.09 -20.62
C LYS A 151 28.52 -7.56 -19.33
N PRO A 152 28.34 -6.24 -19.19
CA PRO A 152 27.66 -5.65 -18.04
C PRO A 152 26.14 -5.77 -18.11
N GLU A 153 25.57 -6.02 -19.29
CA GLU A 153 24.13 -6.02 -19.54
C GLU A 153 23.74 -7.07 -20.60
N HIS A 154 22.51 -7.57 -20.52
CA HIS A 154 21.88 -8.44 -21.51
C HIS A 154 20.49 -7.91 -21.92
N ILE A 155 20.08 -8.24 -23.15
CA ILE A 155 18.73 -7.97 -23.66
C ILE A 155 18.17 -9.29 -24.17
N TYR A 156 16.94 -9.60 -23.78
CA TYR A 156 16.26 -10.83 -24.17
C TYR A 156 14.99 -10.50 -24.97
N ASP A 157 15.05 -10.68 -26.30
CA ASP A 157 13.97 -10.27 -27.22
C ASP A 157 12.90 -11.36 -27.45
N THR A 158 13.09 -12.54 -26.88
CA THR A 158 12.22 -13.71 -27.14
C THR A 158 11.70 -14.29 -25.85
N PHE A 159 10.40 -14.59 -25.83
CA PHE A 159 9.76 -15.30 -24.72
C PHE A 159 10.46 -16.62 -24.39
N GLY A 160 10.60 -16.92 -23.10
CA GLY A 160 11.22 -18.16 -22.65
C GLY A 160 11.90 -18.07 -21.28
N CYS A 161 12.64 -19.11 -20.95
CA CYS A 161 13.46 -19.22 -19.75
C CYS A 161 14.93 -19.34 -20.14
N PHE A 162 15.79 -18.56 -19.52
CA PHE A 162 17.21 -18.46 -19.81
C PHE A 162 18.02 -18.63 -18.53
N ASP A 163 19.03 -19.50 -18.56
CA ASP A 163 19.99 -19.64 -17.48
C ASP A 163 21.16 -18.69 -17.72
N ASP A 164 21.45 -17.81 -16.76
CA ASP A 164 22.62 -16.92 -16.78
C ASP A 164 23.43 -17.02 -15.48
N MET A 165 24.59 -16.36 -15.46
CA MET A 165 25.55 -16.41 -14.37
C MET A 165 26.13 -15.03 -14.10
N ILE A 166 25.82 -14.48 -12.93
CA ILE A 166 26.41 -13.23 -12.44
C ILE A 166 27.81 -13.52 -11.91
N CYS A 167 28.77 -12.74 -12.36
CA CYS A 167 30.18 -12.84 -12.03
C CYS A 167 30.64 -11.55 -11.34
N VAL A 168 31.20 -11.68 -10.14
CA VAL A 168 31.89 -10.58 -9.45
C VAL A 168 33.38 -10.87 -9.44
N ARG A 169 34.17 -9.92 -9.95
CA ARG A 169 35.61 -10.03 -10.12
C ARG A 169 36.34 -8.96 -9.31
N ASP A 170 37.43 -9.34 -8.64
CA ASP A 170 38.34 -8.38 -8.00
C ASP A 170 39.42 -7.83 -8.95
N ALA A 171 40.20 -6.89 -8.43
CA ALA A 171 41.31 -6.28 -9.15
C ALA A 171 42.47 -7.27 -9.47
N ASN A 172 42.54 -8.41 -8.78
CA ASN A 172 43.58 -9.43 -8.93
C ASN A 172 43.17 -10.57 -9.89
N GLY A 173 41.92 -10.56 -10.35
CA GLY A 173 41.36 -11.48 -11.32
C GLY A 173 40.63 -12.69 -10.73
N ASN A 174 40.45 -12.79 -9.41
CA ASN A 174 39.63 -13.84 -8.84
C ASN A 174 38.14 -13.54 -9.06
N ILE A 175 37.33 -14.59 -9.26
CA ILE A 175 35.93 -14.47 -9.69
C ILE A 175 35.04 -15.34 -8.82
N SER A 176 33.96 -14.75 -8.32
CA SER A 176 32.82 -15.48 -7.76
C SER A 176 31.64 -15.47 -8.71
N ARG A 177 30.87 -16.55 -8.72
CA ARG A 177 29.72 -16.70 -9.62
C ARG A 177 28.48 -17.19 -8.90
N LYS A 178 27.32 -16.70 -9.31
CA LYS A 178 26.01 -17.19 -8.88
C LYS A 178 25.06 -17.33 -10.08
N PRO A 179 24.29 -18.42 -10.16
CA PRO A 179 23.30 -18.59 -11.21
C PRO A 179 22.13 -17.62 -11.01
N VAL A 180 21.54 -17.22 -12.12
CA VAL A 180 20.28 -16.48 -12.17
C VAL A 180 19.41 -17.04 -13.30
N THR A 181 18.13 -17.25 -13.01
CA THR A 181 17.14 -17.67 -14.00
C THR A 181 16.40 -16.45 -14.49
N VAL A 182 16.39 -16.22 -15.80
CA VAL A 182 15.68 -15.10 -16.44
C VAL A 182 14.47 -15.65 -17.19
N TRP A 183 13.30 -15.18 -16.83
CA TRP A 183 12.05 -15.44 -17.51
C TRP A 183 11.67 -14.23 -18.35
N VAL A 184 11.33 -14.49 -19.61
CA VAL A 184 10.82 -13.46 -20.53
C VAL A 184 9.39 -13.83 -20.86
N ALA A 185 8.44 -13.04 -20.37
CA ALA A 185 7.00 -13.24 -20.49
C ALA A 185 6.30 -11.90 -20.65
N GLU A 186 5.01 -11.91 -20.96
CA GLU A 186 4.20 -10.69 -20.95
C GLU A 186 3.98 -10.25 -19.49
N ALA A 187 3.94 -8.95 -19.25
CA ALA A 187 3.57 -8.43 -17.95
C ALA A 187 2.07 -8.63 -17.69
N PRO A 188 1.66 -8.84 -16.42
CA PRO A 188 0.24 -8.80 -16.08
C PRO A 188 -0.33 -7.41 -16.42
N GLN A 189 -1.62 -7.34 -16.74
CA GLN A 189 -2.27 -6.07 -17.03
C GLN A 189 -3.12 -5.64 -15.83
N ILE A 190 -2.81 -4.49 -15.24
CA ILE A 190 -3.59 -3.91 -14.15
C ILE A 190 -4.52 -2.82 -14.68
N THR A 191 -5.81 -2.92 -14.36
CA THR A 191 -6.80 -1.87 -14.60
C THR A 191 -7.32 -1.36 -13.25
N ALA A 192 -7.03 -0.10 -12.95
CA ALA A 192 -7.43 0.60 -11.74
C ALA A 192 -8.24 1.87 -12.08
N PRO A 193 -9.00 2.42 -11.11
CA PRO A 193 -9.61 3.74 -11.25
C PRO A 193 -8.57 4.82 -11.53
N GLY A 194 -8.94 5.86 -12.28
CA GLY A 194 -8.01 6.96 -12.58
C GLY A 194 -7.64 7.77 -11.32
N VAL A 195 -8.57 7.88 -10.37
CA VAL A 195 -8.40 8.64 -9.13
C VAL A 195 -9.33 8.12 -8.04
N TYR A 196 -8.89 8.18 -6.78
CA TYR A 196 -9.73 7.98 -5.60
C TYR A 196 -10.03 9.29 -4.89
N TYR A 197 -11.27 9.46 -4.46
CA TYR A 197 -11.71 10.50 -3.53
C TYR A 197 -12.03 9.84 -2.20
N VAL A 198 -11.16 10.04 -1.21
CA VAL A 198 -11.27 9.44 0.11
C VAL A 198 -11.77 10.49 1.09
N MET A 199 -12.77 10.14 1.89
CA MET A 199 -13.21 11.05 2.95
C MET A 199 -12.17 11.10 4.07
N GLN A 200 -11.83 12.31 4.52
CA GLN A 200 -10.93 12.49 5.64
C GLN A 200 -11.48 11.81 6.89
N SER A 201 -10.69 10.90 7.48
CA SER A 201 -11.08 10.07 8.62
C SER A 201 -9.87 9.82 9.53
N ASP A 202 -10.08 9.92 10.84
CA ASP A 202 -9.07 9.55 11.86
C ASP A 202 -8.84 8.02 11.92
N GLU A 203 -9.74 7.24 11.34
CA GLU A 203 -9.57 5.80 11.14
C GLU A 203 -9.15 5.50 9.70
N ASP A 204 -8.12 4.66 9.56
CA ASP A 204 -7.58 4.25 8.27
C ASP A 204 -8.55 3.39 7.46
N TYR A 205 -8.55 3.58 6.15
CA TYR A 205 -9.18 2.69 5.18
C TYR A 205 -8.36 1.41 5.00
N SER A 206 -9.03 0.27 4.80
CA SER A 206 -8.36 -1.02 4.60
C SER A 206 -7.85 -1.15 3.17
N GLU A 207 -6.77 -1.92 2.95
CA GLU A 207 -6.23 -2.16 1.61
C GLU A 207 -7.27 -2.82 0.69
N GLU A 208 -8.12 -3.68 1.25
CA GLU A 208 -9.19 -4.36 0.52
C GLU A 208 -10.24 -3.38 -0.04
N GLU A 209 -10.48 -2.24 0.61
CA GLU A 209 -11.40 -1.22 0.10
C GLU A 209 -10.89 -0.60 -1.20
N PHE A 210 -9.58 -0.39 -1.32
CA PHE A 210 -8.96 0.08 -2.57
C PHE A 210 -8.94 -1.04 -3.62
N LEU A 211 -8.55 -2.25 -3.24
CA LEU A 211 -8.39 -3.39 -4.15
C LEU A 211 -9.70 -3.92 -4.76
N ARG A 212 -10.87 -3.59 -4.20
CA ARG A 212 -12.19 -4.01 -4.75
C ARG A 212 -12.39 -3.57 -6.20
N GLU A 213 -11.96 -2.35 -6.51
CA GLU A 213 -12.17 -1.74 -7.82
C GLU A 213 -10.98 -1.96 -8.78
N VAL A 214 -9.94 -2.64 -8.31
CA VAL A 214 -8.77 -2.98 -9.12
C VAL A 214 -8.92 -4.38 -9.70
N SER A 215 -8.75 -4.47 -11.01
CA SER A 215 -8.71 -5.74 -11.75
C SER A 215 -7.33 -5.97 -12.30
N VAL A 216 -6.92 -7.24 -12.33
CA VAL A 216 -5.66 -7.67 -12.90
C VAL A 216 -5.92 -8.90 -13.75
N THR A 217 -5.34 -8.93 -14.94
CA THR A 217 -5.48 -10.04 -15.89
C THR A 217 -4.12 -10.47 -16.40
N ASP A 218 -3.91 -11.76 -16.51
CA ASP A 218 -2.70 -12.37 -17.07
C ASP A 218 -3.12 -13.66 -17.79
N GLU A 219 -2.68 -13.84 -19.04
CA GLU A 219 -3.11 -14.99 -19.84
C GLU A 219 -2.54 -16.32 -19.31
N GLN A 220 -1.39 -16.29 -18.64
CA GLN A 220 -0.71 -17.49 -18.18
C GLN A 220 -1.16 -17.92 -16.78
N ASP A 221 -1.36 -16.96 -15.87
CA ASP A 221 -1.79 -17.19 -14.49
C ASP A 221 -3.32 -17.23 -14.32
N GLY A 222 -4.08 -16.70 -15.29
CA GLY A 222 -5.55 -16.70 -15.23
C GLY A 222 -6.07 -15.98 -13.99
N GLU A 223 -7.01 -16.57 -13.26
CA GLU A 223 -7.56 -15.96 -12.03
C GLU A 223 -6.56 -15.92 -10.86
N ALA A 224 -5.51 -16.76 -10.87
CA ALA A 224 -4.54 -16.83 -9.78
C ALA A 224 -3.67 -15.57 -9.68
N ILE A 225 -3.58 -14.77 -10.76
CA ILE A 225 -2.84 -13.50 -10.75
C ILE A 225 -3.37 -12.52 -9.69
N ARG A 226 -4.66 -12.63 -9.34
CA ARG A 226 -5.30 -11.76 -8.34
C ARG A 226 -4.67 -11.91 -6.95
N ASP A 227 -4.13 -13.09 -6.62
CA ASP A 227 -3.45 -13.33 -5.34
C ASP A 227 -2.09 -12.62 -5.25
N SER A 228 -1.53 -12.20 -6.39
CA SER A 228 -0.27 -11.45 -6.47
C SER A 228 -0.46 -9.93 -6.36
N LEU A 229 -1.69 -9.44 -6.51
CA LEU A 229 -2.00 -8.02 -6.52
C LEU A 229 -1.82 -7.43 -5.12
N VAL A 230 -0.94 -6.45 -4.99
CA VAL A 230 -0.64 -5.77 -3.73
C VAL A 230 -0.76 -4.26 -3.89
N MET A 231 -1.22 -3.60 -2.82
CA MET A 231 -1.24 -2.14 -2.73
C MET A 231 -0.04 -1.66 -1.93
N LYS A 232 0.79 -0.80 -2.53
CA LYS A 232 1.82 -0.04 -1.82
C LYS A 232 1.23 1.30 -1.38
N ARG A 233 0.89 1.40 -0.09
CA ARG A 233 0.23 2.57 0.50
C ARG A 233 1.07 3.87 0.46
N GLY A 234 2.39 3.76 0.38
CA GLY A 234 3.26 4.93 0.29
C GLY A 234 3.12 5.88 1.49
N SER A 235 2.80 7.15 1.22
CA SER A 235 2.66 8.22 2.22
C SER A 235 1.20 8.60 2.53
N LEU A 236 0.23 7.80 2.06
CA LEU A 236 -1.19 8.08 2.21
C LEU A 236 -1.61 8.21 3.67
N ASP A 237 -2.07 9.41 4.04
CA ASP A 237 -2.63 9.76 5.34
C ASP A 237 -4.09 10.21 5.16
N THR A 238 -5.04 9.32 5.43
CA THR A 238 -6.47 9.59 5.30
C THR A 238 -7.00 10.50 6.42
N GLY A 239 -6.22 10.71 7.49
CA GLY A 239 -6.55 11.66 8.56
C GLY A 239 -6.26 13.11 8.18
N ARG A 240 -5.59 13.35 7.05
CA ARG A 240 -5.17 14.68 6.62
C ARG A 240 -5.58 14.97 5.20
N GLU A 241 -6.34 16.05 5.03
CA GLU A 241 -6.65 16.62 3.71
C GLU A 241 -5.38 16.80 2.87
N GLY A 242 -5.41 16.31 1.63
CA GLY A 242 -4.31 16.42 0.69
C GLY A 242 -4.43 15.45 -0.48
N ASP A 243 -3.49 15.59 -1.41
CA ASP A 243 -3.35 14.73 -2.58
C ASP A 243 -2.19 13.76 -2.32
N TYR A 244 -2.44 12.48 -2.56
CA TYR A 244 -1.51 11.39 -2.31
C TYR A 244 -1.45 10.47 -3.53
N GLU A 245 -0.46 9.60 -3.56
CA GLU A 245 -0.32 8.56 -4.58
C GLU A 245 -0.20 7.20 -3.90
N ILE A 246 -0.89 6.22 -4.48
CA ILE A 246 -0.76 4.80 -4.14
C ILE A 246 -0.35 4.04 -5.39
N GLU A 247 0.34 2.93 -5.22
CA GLU A 247 0.79 2.09 -6.34
C GLU A 247 0.23 0.69 -6.17
N PHE A 248 -0.46 0.18 -7.19
CA PHE A 248 -0.83 -1.24 -7.26
C PHE A 248 0.21 -1.98 -8.08
N GLU A 249 0.72 -3.08 -7.54
CA GLU A 249 1.71 -3.93 -8.21
C GLU A 249 1.17 -5.36 -8.28
N ALA A 250 1.34 -6.02 -9.43
CA ALA A 250 1.06 -7.43 -9.60
C ALA A 250 2.30 -8.13 -10.16
N CYS A 251 2.47 -9.40 -9.81
CA CYS A 251 3.61 -10.19 -10.25
C CYS A 251 3.14 -11.58 -10.66
N ASN A 252 3.37 -11.92 -11.93
CA ASN A 252 2.97 -13.22 -12.46
C ASN A 252 3.92 -14.34 -12.02
N SER A 253 3.54 -15.59 -12.34
CA SER A 253 4.33 -16.78 -11.99
C SER A 253 5.73 -16.82 -12.60
N TYR A 254 5.98 -16.00 -13.62
CA TYR A 254 7.27 -15.82 -14.29
C TYR A 254 8.08 -14.64 -13.74
N HIS A 255 7.66 -14.07 -12.60
CA HIS A 255 8.31 -12.95 -11.92
C HIS A 255 8.31 -11.62 -12.70
N VAL A 256 7.54 -11.52 -13.79
CA VAL A 256 7.31 -10.27 -14.51
C VAL A 256 6.31 -9.44 -13.72
N ARG A 257 6.55 -8.14 -13.64
CA ARG A 257 5.74 -7.21 -12.83
C ARG A 257 5.15 -6.12 -13.69
N ASP A 258 3.97 -5.69 -13.32
CA ASP A 258 3.38 -4.43 -13.76
C ASP A 258 2.99 -3.61 -12.53
N SER A 259 2.96 -2.30 -12.69
CA SER A 259 2.58 -1.37 -11.65
C SER A 259 1.80 -0.20 -12.21
N VAL A 260 0.71 0.17 -11.54
CA VAL A 260 -0.07 1.37 -11.87
C VAL A 260 -0.13 2.30 -10.64
N VAL A 261 0.19 3.57 -10.85
CA VAL A 261 0.09 4.62 -9.84
C VAL A 261 -1.27 5.30 -9.97
N VAL A 262 -1.96 5.47 -8.85
CA VAL A 262 -3.28 6.11 -8.78
C VAL A 262 -3.25 7.25 -7.77
N GLU A 263 -3.85 8.38 -8.15
CA GLU A 263 -3.99 9.55 -7.27
C GLU A 263 -5.11 9.33 -6.25
N VAL A 264 -4.91 9.84 -5.03
CA VAL A 264 -5.86 9.77 -3.92
C VAL A 264 -6.05 11.16 -3.33
N HIS A 265 -7.23 11.74 -3.52
CA HIS A 265 -7.63 13.00 -2.90
C HIS A 265 -8.33 12.72 -1.58
N VAL A 266 -7.66 13.06 -0.47
CA VAL A 266 -8.29 13.03 0.86
C VAL A 266 -9.00 14.36 1.07
N VAL A 267 -10.34 14.31 1.15
CA VAL A 267 -11.19 15.50 1.19
C VAL A 267 -11.95 15.55 2.52
N PRO A 268 -11.98 16.71 3.20
CA PRO A 268 -12.85 16.90 4.36
C PRO A 268 -14.31 16.66 3.99
N GLU A 269 -15.04 16.00 4.89
CA GLU A 269 -16.45 15.67 4.74
C GLU A 269 -17.32 16.87 4.29
N ASN A 270 -17.07 18.05 4.85
CA ASN A 270 -17.81 19.27 4.53
C ASN A 270 -17.54 19.85 3.14
N ARG A 271 -16.56 19.31 2.39
CA ARG A 271 -16.22 19.76 1.03
C ARG A 271 -16.34 18.67 -0.02
N LEU A 272 -16.55 17.41 0.36
CA LEU A 272 -16.61 16.30 -0.59
C LEU A 272 -17.61 16.58 -1.72
N THR A 273 -18.83 17.01 -1.40
CA THR A 273 -19.85 17.38 -2.38
C THR A 273 -19.39 18.50 -3.31
N SER A 274 -18.73 19.54 -2.79
CA SER A 274 -18.23 20.64 -3.61
C SER A 274 -17.09 20.22 -4.53
N VAL A 275 -16.22 19.31 -4.08
CA VAL A 275 -15.11 18.77 -4.87
C VAL A 275 -15.65 17.89 -6.00
N LEU A 276 -16.52 16.92 -5.67
CA LEU A 276 -17.17 16.05 -6.66
C LEU A 276 -17.99 16.82 -7.69
N MET A 277 -18.55 17.99 -7.33
CA MET A 277 -19.29 18.85 -8.27
C MET A 277 -18.40 19.74 -9.13
N SER A 278 -17.18 20.05 -8.68
CA SER A 278 -16.24 20.91 -9.38
C SER A 278 -15.28 20.15 -10.30
N ASP A 279 -15.05 18.87 -10.01
CA ASP A 279 -14.13 18.02 -10.73
C ASP A 279 -14.88 17.09 -11.69
N LYS A 280 -14.69 17.33 -12.99
CA LYS A 280 -15.31 16.52 -14.05
C LYS A 280 -14.71 15.11 -14.15
N GLU A 281 -13.45 14.93 -13.75
CA GLU A 281 -12.78 13.62 -13.75
C GLU A 281 -13.26 12.78 -12.55
N ALA A 282 -13.53 13.41 -11.40
CA ALA A 282 -14.25 12.76 -10.29
C ALA A 282 -15.62 12.20 -10.68
N LEU A 283 -16.27 12.85 -11.64
CA LEU A 283 -17.62 12.56 -12.10
C LEU A 283 -17.68 11.47 -13.19
N LEU A 284 -16.57 11.20 -13.88
CA LEU A 284 -16.52 10.30 -15.03
C LEU A 284 -15.66 9.05 -14.77
N ASP A 285 -14.50 9.21 -14.14
CA ASP A 285 -13.50 8.12 -13.97
C ASP A 285 -13.00 7.96 -12.51
N GLY A 286 -13.40 8.85 -11.60
CA GLY A 286 -13.02 8.82 -10.19
C GLY A 286 -13.89 7.90 -9.32
N LYS A 287 -13.27 7.26 -8.33
CA LYS A 287 -13.96 6.43 -7.33
C LYS A 287 -13.99 7.11 -5.98
N VAL A 288 -15.16 7.21 -5.38
CA VAL A 288 -15.32 7.78 -4.04
C VAL A 288 -15.31 6.64 -3.01
N LEU A 289 -14.36 6.67 -2.08
CA LEU A 289 -14.32 5.77 -0.93
C LEU A 289 -14.79 6.54 0.31
N THR A 290 -15.93 6.13 0.84
CA THR A 290 -16.46 6.65 2.10
C THR A 290 -16.40 5.54 3.13
N LYS A 291 -16.03 5.91 4.36
CA LYS A 291 -15.86 4.92 5.41
C LYS A 291 -17.23 4.39 5.80
N ASP A 292 -17.41 3.09 5.58
CA ASP A 292 -18.66 2.35 5.74
C ASP A 292 -19.23 2.58 7.16
N THR A 293 -20.25 3.43 7.27
CA THR A 293 -20.91 3.73 8.55
C THR A 293 -21.89 2.62 8.91
N GLY A 294 -21.47 1.35 8.87
CA GLY A 294 -22.23 0.17 9.33
C GLY A 294 -23.59 -0.06 8.68
N ALA A 295 -24.01 0.81 7.75
CA ALA A 295 -25.29 0.78 7.08
C ALA A 295 -25.23 0.02 5.76
N GLU A 296 -24.04 -0.24 5.17
CA GLU A 296 -23.89 -1.18 4.06
C GLU A 296 -23.87 -2.65 4.49
N ALA A 297 -23.52 -2.95 5.74
CA ALA A 297 -23.37 -4.33 6.22
C ALA A 297 -24.67 -5.16 6.19
N GLU A 298 -25.86 -4.52 6.15
CA GLU A 298 -27.17 -5.17 5.99
C GLU A 298 -27.78 -5.00 4.58
N ARG A 299 -27.07 -4.38 3.63
CA ARG A 299 -27.63 -4.08 2.30
C ARG A 299 -27.61 -5.29 1.37
N LEU A 300 -28.50 -5.25 0.37
CA LEU A 300 -28.58 -6.29 -0.65
C LEU A 300 -27.33 -6.23 -1.52
N LYS A 301 -26.59 -7.35 -1.57
CA LYS A 301 -25.41 -7.50 -2.43
C LYS A 301 -25.76 -7.83 -3.87
N GLU A 302 -26.96 -8.33 -4.09
CA GLU A 302 -27.51 -8.69 -5.39
C GLU A 302 -28.81 -7.93 -5.59
N SER A 303 -29.12 -7.59 -6.86
CA SER A 303 -30.38 -6.96 -7.25
C SER A 303 -31.57 -7.81 -6.78
N ASP A 304 -32.46 -7.25 -5.97
CA ASP A 304 -33.72 -7.88 -5.53
C ASP A 304 -34.76 -6.82 -5.17
N ILE A 305 -35.56 -6.41 -6.16
CA ILE A 305 -36.63 -5.40 -5.99
C ILE A 305 -37.64 -5.82 -4.91
N VAL A 306 -38.01 -7.11 -4.84
CA VAL A 306 -39.03 -7.58 -3.89
C VAL A 306 -38.53 -7.41 -2.46
N ARG A 307 -37.26 -7.71 -2.24
CA ARG A 307 -36.64 -7.52 -0.94
C ARG A 307 -36.39 -6.05 -0.63
N ALA A 308 -35.89 -5.29 -1.60
CA ALA A 308 -35.66 -3.85 -1.46
C ALA A 308 -36.98 -3.11 -1.13
N GLU A 309 -38.09 -3.47 -1.78
CA GLU A 309 -39.42 -2.92 -1.47
C GLU A 309 -39.80 -3.12 0.00
N GLN A 310 -39.58 -4.32 0.55
CA GLN A 310 -39.87 -4.62 1.96
C GLN A 310 -39.01 -3.78 2.91
N ASP A 311 -37.75 -3.57 2.55
CA ASP A 311 -36.80 -2.85 3.38
C ASP A 311 -37.08 -1.34 3.39
N VAL A 312 -37.62 -0.77 2.31
CA VAL A 312 -38.00 0.65 2.22
C VAL A 312 -39.42 0.97 2.68
N GLN A 313 -40.30 -0.02 2.87
CA GLN A 313 -41.67 0.20 3.37
C GLN A 313 -41.78 1.10 4.62
N PRO A 314 -40.89 0.97 5.64
CA PRO A 314 -40.93 1.84 6.81
C PRO A 314 -40.65 3.33 6.54
N THR A 315 -40.15 3.66 5.35
CA THR A 315 -39.88 5.05 4.95
C THR A 315 -41.13 5.73 4.38
N LEU A 316 -42.15 4.97 3.96
CA LEU A 316 -43.23 5.47 3.11
C LEU A 316 -44.24 6.32 3.86
N VAL A 317 -44.59 7.48 3.27
CA VAL A 317 -45.59 8.40 3.80
C VAL A 317 -46.58 8.81 2.71
N SER A 318 -47.87 8.70 3.01
CA SER A 318 -48.94 9.29 2.21
C SER A 318 -49.34 10.64 2.78
N ILE A 319 -49.61 11.62 1.91
CA ILE A 319 -49.97 12.98 2.27
C ILE A 319 -51.35 13.27 1.73
N HIS A 320 -52.30 13.60 2.61
CA HIS A 320 -53.69 13.80 2.22
C HIS A 320 -54.24 15.15 2.70
N PHE A 321 -54.93 15.84 1.81
CA PHE A 321 -55.61 17.12 2.05
C PHE A 321 -57.11 16.96 1.99
N THR A 322 -57.82 17.62 2.91
CA THR A 322 -59.26 17.84 2.77
C THR A 322 -59.50 19.27 2.32
N LEU A 323 -59.93 19.45 1.07
CA LEU A 323 -60.26 20.76 0.51
C LEU A 323 -61.79 20.98 0.58
N LYS A 324 -62.23 22.24 0.58
CA LYS A 324 -63.67 22.59 0.64
C LYS A 324 -64.54 21.89 -0.42
N ASN A 325 -63.97 21.56 -1.59
CA ASN A 325 -64.66 20.94 -2.72
C ASN A 325 -63.96 19.68 -3.26
N GLY A 326 -63.15 18.98 -2.45
CA GLY A 326 -62.45 17.78 -2.91
C GLY A 326 -61.34 17.35 -1.96
N TYR A 327 -60.44 16.54 -2.48
CA TYR A 327 -59.21 16.15 -1.79
C TYR A 327 -58.04 16.31 -2.75
N ALA A 328 -56.87 16.60 -2.20
CA ALA A 328 -55.60 16.48 -2.90
C ALA A 328 -54.78 15.44 -2.15
N TYR A 329 -53.91 14.74 -2.86
CA TYR A 329 -53.05 13.74 -2.26
C TYR A 329 -51.74 13.65 -3.01
N GLY A 330 -50.72 13.26 -2.28
CA GLY A 330 -49.38 12.98 -2.78
C GLY A 330 -48.71 11.99 -1.85
N ASN A 331 -47.42 11.78 -2.06
CA ASN A 331 -46.58 10.92 -1.25
C ASN A 331 -45.41 11.72 -0.70
N GLY A 332 -44.71 11.10 0.23
CA GLY A 332 -43.45 11.55 0.78
C GLY A 332 -42.72 10.34 1.34
N PHE A 333 -41.55 10.60 1.89
CA PHE A 333 -40.77 9.57 2.55
C PHE A 333 -40.00 10.16 3.72
N VAL A 334 -39.73 9.34 4.74
CA VAL A 334 -38.79 9.68 5.81
C VAL A 334 -37.44 9.93 5.17
N ILE A 335 -36.86 11.11 5.36
CA ILE A 335 -35.57 11.49 4.79
C ILE A 335 -34.45 11.47 5.84
N ASP A 336 -34.78 11.73 7.11
CA ASP A 336 -33.84 11.74 8.25
C ASP A 336 -34.60 11.40 9.54
N MET A 337 -33.90 10.77 10.48
CA MET A 337 -34.35 10.55 11.85
C MET A 337 -33.26 10.96 12.85
N THR A 338 -33.61 11.89 13.72
CA THR A 338 -32.77 12.34 14.84
C THR A 338 -33.23 11.71 16.16
N GLU A 339 -32.53 11.96 17.26
CA GLU A 339 -32.94 11.45 18.58
C GLU A 339 -34.34 11.93 19.00
N ASP A 340 -34.77 13.10 18.53
CA ASP A 340 -35.99 13.79 18.96
C ASP A 340 -37.03 14.05 17.86
N ALA A 341 -36.72 13.79 16.58
CA ALA A 341 -37.65 14.07 15.49
C ALA A 341 -37.46 13.19 14.24
N VAL A 342 -38.54 13.03 13.48
CA VAL A 342 -38.58 12.45 12.13
C VAL A 342 -38.77 13.57 11.12
N TYR A 343 -38.05 13.50 10.00
CA TYR A 343 -38.14 14.44 8.90
C TYR A 343 -38.69 13.74 7.67
N ILE A 344 -39.60 14.39 6.95
CA ILE A 344 -40.23 13.85 5.74
C ILE A 344 -39.95 14.79 4.59
N ALA A 345 -39.50 14.22 3.46
CA ALA A 345 -39.35 14.90 2.19
C ALA A 345 -40.57 14.63 1.30
N SER A 346 -40.95 15.62 0.50
CA SER A 346 -41.93 15.49 -0.58
C SER A 346 -41.72 16.63 -1.57
N ASN A 347 -42.51 16.67 -2.66
CA ASN A 347 -42.46 17.80 -3.56
C ASN A 347 -42.93 19.09 -2.90
N TYR A 348 -42.38 20.22 -3.35
CA TYR A 348 -42.84 21.53 -2.90
C TYR A 348 -44.30 21.74 -3.24
N HIS A 349 -44.75 21.39 -4.45
CA HIS A 349 -46.15 21.55 -4.83
C HIS A 349 -47.11 20.66 -4.02
N VAL A 350 -46.62 19.55 -3.46
CA VAL A 350 -47.39 18.69 -2.55
C VAL A 350 -47.47 19.34 -1.16
N LEU A 351 -46.37 19.84 -0.60
CA LEU A 351 -46.34 20.35 0.78
C LEU A 351 -46.65 21.84 0.92
N ALA A 352 -46.51 22.67 -0.11
CA ALA A 352 -46.77 24.11 -0.06
C ALA A 352 -48.14 24.50 0.52
N PRO A 353 -49.23 23.72 0.31
CA PRO A 353 -50.50 24.01 0.98
C PRO A 353 -50.46 23.90 2.52
N PHE A 354 -49.47 23.24 3.13
CA PHE A 354 -49.32 23.06 4.59
C PHE A 354 -49.20 24.40 5.34
N GLU A 355 -48.79 25.48 4.66
CA GLU A 355 -48.77 26.82 5.25
C GLU A 355 -50.17 27.35 5.60
N LYS A 356 -51.21 26.84 4.93
CA LYS A 356 -52.57 27.42 4.95
C LYS A 356 -53.67 26.40 5.26
N GLU A 357 -53.44 25.13 4.96
CA GLU A 357 -54.42 24.05 5.09
C GLU A 357 -53.84 22.91 5.95
N GLN A 358 -54.70 22.28 6.76
CA GLN A 358 -54.30 21.14 7.57
C GLN A 358 -54.26 19.87 6.72
N ALA A 359 -53.13 19.17 6.73
CA ALA A 359 -52.95 17.88 6.06
C ALA A 359 -52.93 16.72 7.07
N VAL A 360 -53.09 15.52 6.54
CA VAL A 360 -52.90 14.27 7.29
C VAL A 360 -51.75 13.50 6.63
N LEU A 361 -50.71 13.23 7.42
CA LEU A 361 -49.60 12.36 7.06
C LEU A 361 -49.95 10.95 7.52
N THR A 362 -49.83 9.96 6.64
CA THR A 362 -50.07 8.54 6.95
C THR A 362 -48.82 7.74 6.67
N PHE A 363 -48.20 7.19 7.70
CA PHE A 363 -47.07 6.26 7.59
C PHE A 363 -47.57 4.87 7.27
N TYR A 364 -46.78 4.09 6.51
CA TYR A 364 -47.01 2.65 6.42
C TYR A 364 -46.80 1.98 7.81
N PRO A 365 -47.59 0.97 8.20
CA PRO A 365 -48.72 0.36 7.48
C PRO A 365 -50.08 1.04 7.69
N GLY A 366 -50.13 2.20 8.35
CA GLY A 366 -51.38 2.98 8.42
C GLY A 366 -51.51 3.95 9.60
N TYR A 367 -50.45 4.27 10.34
CA TYR A 367 -50.54 5.30 11.39
C TYR A 367 -50.66 6.69 10.78
N HIS A 368 -51.52 7.55 11.32
CA HIS A 368 -51.74 8.90 10.79
C HIS A 368 -51.59 9.99 11.85
N THR A 369 -51.01 11.12 11.44
CA THR A 369 -50.83 12.31 12.27
C THR A 369 -51.13 13.59 11.49
N SER A 370 -51.52 14.63 12.22
CA SER A 370 -51.62 16.01 11.74
C SER A 370 -50.76 16.97 12.57
N ALA A 371 -49.94 16.41 13.48
CA ALA A 371 -48.94 17.14 14.24
C ALA A 371 -47.63 17.13 13.44
N TYR A 372 -47.30 18.27 12.85
CA TYR A 372 -46.07 18.48 12.10
C TYR A 372 -45.70 19.97 12.10
N THR A 373 -44.43 20.26 11.82
CA THR A 373 -43.93 21.60 11.52
C THR A 373 -43.44 21.64 10.08
N PHE A 374 -43.96 22.56 9.27
CA PHE A 374 -43.43 22.80 7.93
C PHE A 374 -42.09 23.56 8.03
N LEU A 375 -41.03 22.99 7.44
CA LEU A 375 -39.68 23.57 7.49
C LEU A 375 -39.39 24.50 6.31
N GLY A 376 -40.22 24.48 5.28
CA GLY A 376 -39.99 25.17 4.02
C GLY A 376 -39.52 24.23 2.91
N GLY A 377 -39.10 24.83 1.81
CA GLY A 377 -38.63 24.11 0.62
C GLY A 377 -38.15 25.07 -0.47
N ASN A 378 -38.06 24.55 -1.70
CA ASN A 378 -37.65 25.26 -2.89
C ASN A 378 -38.63 24.97 -4.03
N GLU A 379 -39.33 26.00 -4.50
CA GLU A 379 -40.34 25.90 -5.56
C GLU A 379 -39.72 25.55 -6.93
N GLU A 380 -38.53 26.07 -7.23
CA GLU A 380 -37.86 25.83 -8.52
C GLU A 380 -37.37 24.38 -8.67
N LYS A 381 -36.90 23.80 -7.56
CA LYS A 381 -36.45 22.39 -7.50
C LYS A 381 -37.57 21.43 -7.14
N ASP A 382 -38.75 21.96 -6.84
CA ASP A 382 -39.95 21.24 -6.41
C ASP A 382 -39.71 20.26 -5.25
N VAL A 383 -39.05 20.70 -4.18
CA VAL A 383 -38.78 19.91 -2.96
C VAL A 383 -39.09 20.68 -1.69
N ALA A 384 -39.64 20.01 -0.68
CA ALA A 384 -39.96 20.60 0.62
C ALA A 384 -39.96 19.56 1.76
N PHE A 385 -39.97 20.06 3.00
CA PHE A 385 -39.79 19.22 4.18
C PHE A 385 -40.74 19.55 5.32
N VAL A 386 -41.08 18.52 6.09
CA VAL A 386 -41.80 18.64 7.37
C VAL A 386 -41.06 17.88 8.47
N ARG A 387 -41.16 18.40 9.70
CA ARG A 387 -40.65 17.80 10.93
C ARG A 387 -41.80 17.30 11.78
N ILE A 388 -41.65 16.12 12.37
CA ILE A 388 -42.56 15.59 13.38
C ILE A 388 -41.74 15.26 14.63
N ASP A 389 -42.16 15.78 15.77
CA ASP A 389 -41.45 15.57 17.03
C ASP A 389 -41.74 14.15 17.53
N LYS A 390 -40.75 13.48 18.10
CA LYS A 390 -40.89 12.14 18.67
C LYS A 390 -42.03 12.05 19.68
N ALA A 391 -42.28 13.13 20.43
CA ALA A 391 -43.36 13.22 21.39
C ALA A 391 -44.76 13.15 20.77
N ASP A 392 -44.88 13.47 19.47
CA ASP A 392 -46.13 13.43 18.71
C ASP A 392 -46.36 12.07 18.02
N LEU A 393 -45.43 11.11 18.18
CA LEU A 393 -45.51 9.76 17.62
C LEU A 393 -45.63 8.71 18.73
N PRO A 394 -46.47 7.68 18.56
CA PRO A 394 -46.44 6.49 19.41
C PRO A 394 -45.09 5.79 19.31
N GLN A 395 -44.60 5.24 20.42
CA GLN A 395 -43.32 4.52 20.45
C GLN A 395 -43.28 3.36 19.44
N GLU A 396 -44.39 2.65 19.25
CA GLU A 396 -44.49 1.55 18.26
C GLU A 396 -44.28 2.02 16.81
N VAL A 397 -44.69 3.26 16.50
CA VAL A 397 -44.44 3.87 15.19
C VAL A 397 -42.97 4.28 15.10
N TRP A 398 -42.45 4.95 16.14
CA TRP A 398 -41.05 5.35 16.21
C TRP A 398 -40.09 4.18 16.00
N ASP A 399 -40.34 3.04 16.65
CA ASP A 399 -39.52 1.84 16.55
C ASP A 399 -39.64 1.13 15.19
N TYR A 400 -40.71 1.43 14.43
CA TYR A 400 -40.94 0.87 13.11
C TYR A 400 -40.25 1.67 12.01
N LEU A 401 -40.28 3.00 12.10
CA LEU A 401 -39.75 3.90 11.07
C LEU A 401 -38.25 3.66 10.83
N LYS A 402 -37.85 3.90 9.58
CA LYS A 402 -36.45 3.86 9.15
C LYS A 402 -36.15 5.01 8.21
N GLU A 403 -34.89 5.36 8.13
CA GLU A 403 -34.33 6.17 7.05
C GLU A 403 -34.06 5.28 5.82
N PRO A 404 -34.23 5.81 4.59
CA PRO A 404 -33.84 5.11 3.39
C PRO A 404 -32.31 5.00 3.31
N ALA A 405 -31.83 4.01 2.57
CA ALA A 405 -30.41 4.00 2.19
C ALA A 405 -30.15 5.17 1.24
N ILE A 406 -29.25 6.08 1.64
CA ILE A 406 -28.89 7.25 0.85
C ILE A 406 -27.40 7.16 0.54
N SER A 407 -27.06 7.15 -0.75
CA SER A 407 -25.69 7.34 -1.22
C SER A 407 -25.73 8.22 -2.46
N LEU A 408 -25.20 9.44 -2.33
CA LEU A 408 -25.12 10.36 -3.46
C LEU A 408 -24.21 9.80 -4.56
N ALA A 409 -23.13 9.11 -4.17
CA ALA A 409 -22.23 8.44 -5.11
C ALA A 409 -22.98 7.39 -5.94
N ARG A 410 -23.78 6.52 -5.30
CA ARG A 410 -24.60 5.54 -6.01
C ARG A 410 -25.61 6.20 -6.93
N ALA A 411 -26.34 7.22 -6.47
CA ALA A 411 -27.35 7.89 -7.28
C ALA A 411 -26.75 8.60 -8.52
N MET A 412 -25.49 9.07 -8.43
CA MET A 412 -24.80 9.73 -9.55
C MET A 412 -24.09 8.76 -10.50
N THR A 413 -23.70 7.58 -10.02
CA THR A 413 -22.98 6.55 -10.81
C THR A 413 -23.87 5.45 -11.37
N ILE A 414 -25.17 5.44 -11.01
CA ILE A 414 -26.15 4.52 -11.58
C ILE A 414 -26.19 4.64 -13.11
N GLN A 415 -26.17 3.49 -13.79
CA GLN A 415 -26.06 3.39 -15.23
C GLN A 415 -27.43 3.34 -15.91
N GLU A 416 -27.50 3.84 -17.15
CA GLU A 416 -28.68 3.71 -18.00
C GLU A 416 -29.08 2.24 -18.14
N GLY A 417 -30.36 1.94 -17.90
CA GLY A 417 -30.89 0.58 -17.94
C GLY A 417 -30.85 -0.18 -16.61
N GLU A 418 -30.29 0.39 -15.54
CA GLU A 418 -30.39 -0.23 -14.21
C GLU A 418 -31.82 -0.19 -13.67
N GLU A 419 -32.19 -1.23 -12.93
CA GLU A 419 -33.54 -1.43 -12.39
C GLU A 419 -33.86 -0.40 -11.30
N LEU A 420 -35.03 0.23 -11.43
CA LEU A 420 -35.60 1.14 -10.46
C LEU A 420 -37.00 0.70 -10.07
N PHE A 421 -37.42 1.07 -8.86
CA PHE A 421 -38.81 0.95 -8.45
C PHE A 421 -39.25 2.15 -7.62
N ARG A 422 -40.55 2.37 -7.56
CA ARG A 422 -41.19 3.25 -6.59
C ARG A 422 -42.28 2.49 -5.87
N THR A 423 -42.52 2.81 -4.60
CA THR A 423 -43.68 2.32 -3.86
C THR A 423 -44.47 3.50 -3.36
N SER A 424 -45.74 3.58 -3.76
CA SER A 424 -46.64 4.67 -3.40
C SER A 424 -47.71 4.19 -2.42
N LEU A 425 -48.00 5.03 -1.43
CA LEU A 425 -48.97 4.76 -0.38
C LEU A 425 -50.22 5.59 -0.61
N PHE A 426 -51.36 4.93 -0.74
CA PHE A 426 -52.65 5.59 -0.85
C PHE A 426 -53.51 5.23 0.35
N VAL A 427 -54.18 6.24 0.90
CA VAL A 427 -55.10 6.07 2.03
C VAL A 427 -56.16 5.00 1.68
N ASN A 428 -56.26 3.97 2.52
CA ASN A 428 -57.18 2.83 2.38
C ASN A 428 -57.02 1.98 1.11
N LYS A 429 -55.83 1.99 0.48
CA LYS A 429 -55.51 1.04 -0.59
C LYS A 429 -54.22 0.29 -0.26
N PRO A 430 -54.00 -0.89 -0.87
CA PRO A 430 -52.69 -1.53 -0.86
C PRO A 430 -51.61 -0.57 -1.37
N THR A 431 -50.37 -0.79 -0.95
CA THR A 431 -49.21 -0.17 -1.59
C THR A 431 -49.21 -0.51 -3.08
N HIS A 432 -48.82 0.46 -3.89
CA HIS A 432 -48.66 0.27 -5.33
C HIS A 432 -47.20 0.45 -5.68
N THR A 433 -46.59 -0.63 -6.14
CA THR A 433 -45.21 -0.65 -6.61
C THR A 433 -45.19 -0.67 -8.12
N GLU A 434 -44.38 0.21 -8.70
CA GLU A 434 -44.14 0.29 -10.13
C GLU A 434 -42.64 0.17 -10.36
N GLU A 435 -42.26 -0.68 -11.32
CA GLU A 435 -40.88 -0.95 -11.71
C GLU A 435 -40.56 -0.26 -13.04
N GLY A 436 -39.28 -0.01 -13.27
CA GLY A 436 -38.78 0.58 -14.50
C GLY A 436 -37.27 0.61 -14.50
N TYR A 437 -36.71 1.48 -15.32
CA TYR A 437 -35.28 1.57 -15.53
C TYR A 437 -34.82 3.01 -15.45
N PHE A 438 -33.60 3.19 -14.97
CA PHE A 438 -32.92 4.48 -14.98
C PHE A 438 -32.61 4.90 -16.42
N SER A 439 -32.80 6.19 -16.73
CA SER A 439 -32.47 6.76 -18.05
C SER A 439 -31.30 7.73 -17.95
N ALA A 440 -31.42 8.79 -17.15
CA ALA A 440 -30.33 9.75 -16.97
C ALA A 440 -30.44 10.49 -15.63
N TYR A 441 -29.29 10.77 -15.01
CA TYR A 441 -29.25 11.49 -13.73
C TYR A 441 -29.63 12.96 -13.91
N GLU A 442 -29.18 13.57 -15.02
CA GLU A 442 -29.38 14.99 -15.34
C GLU A 442 -29.92 15.16 -16.76
N SER A 443 -31.23 15.42 -16.85
CA SER A 443 -31.91 15.83 -18.06
C SER A 443 -32.46 17.25 -17.88
N ARG A 444 -32.28 18.10 -18.89
CA ARG A 444 -32.82 19.47 -18.89
C ARG A 444 -34.23 19.49 -19.46
N ILE A 445 -35.21 19.68 -18.60
CA ILE A 445 -36.64 19.53 -18.87
C ILE A 445 -37.40 20.67 -18.16
N PHE A 446 -38.64 20.96 -18.55
CA PHE A 446 -39.49 21.97 -17.92
C PHE A 446 -38.86 23.36 -17.95
N ASN A 447 -38.65 23.88 -19.16
CA ASN A 447 -37.96 25.17 -19.38
C ASN A 447 -36.49 25.21 -18.91
N GLY A 448 -35.80 24.07 -18.92
CA GLY A 448 -34.35 23.99 -18.73
C GLY A 448 -33.88 23.64 -17.31
N SER A 449 -34.81 23.34 -16.40
CA SER A 449 -34.51 22.79 -15.08
C SER A 449 -33.95 21.36 -15.17
N THR A 450 -33.13 20.96 -14.21
CA THR A 450 -32.47 19.64 -14.22
C THR A 450 -33.21 18.62 -13.37
N PHE A 451 -33.61 17.51 -13.97
CA PHE A 451 -34.29 16.40 -13.31
C PHE A 451 -33.62 15.06 -13.62
N THR A 452 -33.82 14.06 -12.76
CA THR A 452 -33.52 12.66 -13.06
C THR A 452 -34.65 12.09 -13.92
N THR A 453 -34.32 11.33 -14.96
CA THR A 453 -35.29 10.67 -15.83
C THR A 453 -35.20 9.16 -15.75
N PHE A 454 -36.35 8.51 -15.88
CA PHE A 454 -36.50 7.06 -15.78
C PHE A 454 -37.77 6.60 -16.50
N SER A 455 -37.96 5.28 -16.61
CA SER A 455 -39.18 4.68 -17.18
C SER A 455 -40.18 4.18 -16.13
N VAL A 456 -39.89 4.33 -14.84
CA VAL A 456 -40.85 4.08 -13.75
C VAL A 456 -42.08 4.98 -13.95
N LYS A 457 -43.22 4.38 -14.27
CA LYS A 457 -44.43 5.12 -14.65
C LYS A 457 -44.93 5.98 -13.49
N ILE A 458 -45.23 7.25 -13.74
CA ILE A 458 -45.81 8.17 -12.75
C ILE A 458 -47.27 8.44 -13.09
N GLU A 459 -48.17 8.28 -12.12
CA GLU A 459 -49.59 8.64 -12.23
C GLU A 459 -49.95 9.78 -11.25
N GLN A 460 -51.18 10.28 -11.38
CA GLN A 460 -51.65 11.36 -10.53
C GLN A 460 -51.68 10.94 -9.06
N GLY A 461 -50.91 11.66 -8.24
CA GLY A 461 -50.77 11.44 -6.80
C GLY A 461 -49.53 10.67 -6.39
N ASP A 462 -48.71 10.23 -7.34
CA ASP A 462 -47.38 9.67 -7.05
C ASP A 462 -46.31 10.74 -6.78
N SER A 463 -46.65 12.02 -6.96
CA SER A 463 -45.78 13.14 -6.64
C SER A 463 -45.29 13.05 -5.20
N GLY A 464 -43.97 13.07 -5.03
CA GLY A 464 -43.27 12.99 -3.75
C GLY A 464 -42.93 11.57 -3.32
N SER A 465 -43.31 10.54 -4.10
CA SER A 465 -42.85 9.17 -3.87
C SER A 465 -41.34 9.06 -4.08
N ALA A 466 -40.66 8.35 -3.18
CA ALA A 466 -39.27 7.97 -3.38
C ALA A 466 -39.13 6.96 -4.54
N VAL A 467 -38.05 7.12 -5.30
CA VAL A 467 -37.61 6.19 -6.34
C VAL A 467 -36.31 5.56 -5.88
N PHE A 468 -36.31 4.24 -5.81
CA PHE A 468 -35.19 3.44 -5.32
C PHE A 468 -34.58 2.60 -6.45
N ASP A 469 -33.31 2.24 -6.34
CA ASP A 469 -32.73 1.17 -7.15
C ASP A 469 -33.08 -0.21 -6.57
N SER A 470 -32.76 -1.27 -7.30
CA SER A 470 -33.04 -2.65 -6.89
C SER A 470 -32.28 -3.15 -5.65
N HIS A 471 -31.40 -2.34 -5.06
CA HIS A 471 -30.72 -2.61 -3.79
C HIS A 471 -31.32 -1.80 -2.63
N GLY A 472 -32.29 -0.92 -2.91
CA GLY A 472 -32.99 -0.09 -1.94
C GLY A 472 -32.36 1.30 -1.72
N TYR A 473 -31.42 1.73 -2.56
CA TYR A 473 -30.88 3.08 -2.49
C TYR A 473 -31.85 4.10 -3.05
N LEU A 474 -32.08 5.19 -2.32
CA LEU A 474 -32.82 6.34 -2.82
C LEU A 474 -32.06 6.98 -3.98
N ILE A 475 -32.67 7.04 -5.16
CA ILE A 475 -32.08 7.64 -6.37
C ILE A 475 -32.69 9.01 -6.67
N SER A 476 -34.02 9.12 -6.51
CA SER A 476 -34.78 10.31 -6.89
C SER A 476 -36.11 10.37 -6.14
N MET A 477 -36.85 11.46 -6.32
CA MET A 477 -38.23 11.63 -5.84
C MET A 477 -39.13 12.00 -7.02
N CYS A 478 -40.19 11.25 -7.27
CA CYS A 478 -41.14 11.50 -8.37
C CYS A 478 -41.63 12.95 -8.35
N ALA A 479 -41.53 13.66 -9.48
CA ALA A 479 -41.97 15.05 -9.62
C ALA A 479 -43.11 15.20 -10.63
N GLY A 480 -42.95 14.61 -11.83
CA GLY A 480 -43.97 14.73 -12.88
C GLY A 480 -43.56 14.05 -14.19
N VAL A 481 -44.37 14.31 -15.23
CA VAL A 481 -44.18 13.78 -16.58
C VAL A 481 -43.94 14.93 -17.54
N SER A 482 -42.89 14.84 -18.34
CA SER A 482 -42.61 15.79 -19.41
C SER A 482 -43.16 15.29 -20.73
N HIS A 483 -43.82 16.20 -21.45
CA HIS A 483 -44.35 16.00 -22.80
C HIS A 483 -43.58 16.82 -23.85
N GLU A 484 -42.37 17.29 -23.51
CA GLU A 484 -41.56 18.15 -24.40
C GLU A 484 -40.94 17.36 -25.57
N GLU A 485 -40.76 16.05 -25.43
CA GLU A 485 -40.22 15.16 -26.47
C GLU A 485 -41.30 14.32 -27.18
N LYS A 486 -40.89 13.45 -28.12
CA LYS A 486 -41.82 12.57 -28.86
C LYS A 486 -42.45 11.48 -27.98
N GLU A 487 -41.85 11.20 -26.84
CA GLU A 487 -42.30 10.21 -25.86
C GLU A 487 -42.34 10.86 -24.47
N ASP A 488 -43.29 10.43 -23.64
CA ASP A 488 -43.46 10.92 -22.28
C ASP A 488 -42.24 10.52 -21.44
N GLN A 489 -41.57 11.50 -20.82
CA GLN A 489 -40.43 11.27 -19.94
C GLN A 489 -40.85 11.41 -18.48
N MET A 490 -40.70 10.35 -17.69
CA MET A 490 -40.96 10.38 -16.25
C MET A 490 -39.78 11.07 -15.57
N CYS A 491 -40.08 12.05 -14.72
CA CYS A 491 -39.08 12.94 -14.13
C CYS A 491 -39.17 12.91 -12.60
N GLY A 492 -38.00 12.95 -11.95
CA GLY A 492 -37.87 13.06 -10.51
C GLY A 492 -36.84 14.10 -10.09
N VAL A 493 -37.04 14.67 -8.90
CA VAL A 493 -36.09 15.59 -8.27
C VAL A 493 -34.80 14.82 -7.99
N GLN A 494 -33.66 15.38 -8.41
CA GLN A 494 -32.36 14.74 -8.23
C GLN A 494 -32.01 14.66 -6.73
N LEU A 495 -31.45 13.54 -6.28
CA LEU A 495 -31.07 13.35 -4.87
C LEU A 495 -30.17 14.49 -4.35
N LYS A 496 -29.23 15.00 -5.17
CA LYS A 496 -28.37 16.14 -4.79
C LYS A 496 -29.17 17.36 -4.32
N TRP A 497 -30.32 17.62 -4.94
CA TRP A 497 -31.17 18.75 -4.61
C TRP A 497 -32.01 18.50 -3.37
N ILE A 498 -32.45 17.26 -3.16
CA ILE A 498 -33.16 16.85 -1.95
C ILE A 498 -32.25 17.05 -0.74
N LEU A 499 -31.02 16.53 -0.79
CA LEU A 499 -30.07 16.64 0.32
C LEU A 499 -29.65 18.09 0.60
N ALA A 500 -29.34 18.86 -0.45
CA ALA A 500 -28.93 20.26 -0.28
C ALA A 500 -30.05 21.15 0.29
N GLU A 501 -31.30 20.96 -0.15
CA GLU A 501 -32.42 21.72 0.38
C GLU A 501 -32.86 21.23 1.75
N TYR A 502 -32.67 19.95 2.06
CA TYR A 502 -32.87 19.42 3.41
C TYR A 502 -31.96 20.13 4.40
N GLU A 503 -30.66 20.15 4.15
CA GLU A 503 -29.68 20.82 5.01
C GLU A 503 -30.03 22.29 5.23
N ARG A 504 -30.42 22.98 4.15
CA ARG A 504 -30.83 24.39 4.23
C ARG A 504 -32.06 24.60 5.12
N CYS A 505 -33.04 23.70 5.06
CA CYS A 505 -34.32 23.84 5.76
C CYS A 505 -34.28 23.33 7.20
N SER A 506 -33.59 22.22 7.46
CA SER A 506 -33.53 21.57 8.77
C SER A 506 -32.35 22.07 9.62
N GLY A 507 -31.26 22.50 8.97
CA GLY A 507 -29.96 22.71 9.62
C GLY A 507 -29.21 21.41 9.93
N ASN A 508 -29.81 20.25 9.65
CA ASN A 508 -29.21 18.93 9.84
C ASN A 508 -28.54 18.45 8.55
N LYS A 509 -27.49 17.66 8.69
CA LYS A 509 -26.83 17.01 7.57
C LYS A 509 -27.14 15.53 7.58
N ILE A 510 -27.68 15.03 6.47
CA ILE A 510 -27.75 13.59 6.23
C ILE A 510 -26.42 13.19 5.62
N TYR A 511 -25.66 12.44 6.38
CA TYR A 511 -24.40 11.84 5.93
C TYR A 511 -24.72 10.56 5.15
N GLY A 512 -25.25 10.75 3.94
CA GLY A 512 -25.54 9.66 3.01
C GLY A 512 -24.36 9.48 2.06
N PHE A 513 -23.36 8.71 2.47
CA PHE A 513 -22.21 8.39 1.64
C PHE A 513 -22.00 6.90 1.50
#